data_AF-A0AAN4YMH6-F1
#
_entry.id   AF-A0AAN4YMH6-F1
#
_cell.length_a   1.000
_cell.length_b   1.000
_cell.length_c   1.000
_cell.angle_alpha   90.00
_cell.angle_beta   90.00
_cell.angle_gamma   90.00
#
_symmetry.space_group_name_H-M   'P 1'
#
loop_
_entity.id
_entity.type
_entity.pdbx_description
1 polymer ?
#
loop_
_entity_poly.entity_id
_entity_poly.type
_entity_poly.pdbx_seq_one_letter_code
_entity_poly.pdbx_strand_id
1 'polypeptide(L)'
;MTNNIDIHYASESESAALGHINIASFRHGLVWLNALPGMDPEVCMPMKQARCLEKLASPDIHVFSAVDTSVDRVVGYARWTVPWEENKVELSEEGRTMVANAASLRPKEMRADIWELSLKLMKEKKAVHTTKDDMSTWISAICRLVFPFPFLAAWGSFPTLREACLQ
;
A
#
# COMPACT_ATOMS: atom_id res chain seq x y z
N MET A 1 -26.41 -11.57 -2.57
CA MET A 1 -25.15 -11.77 -3.33
C MET A 1 -24.07 -11.96 -2.29
N THR A 2 -23.58 -13.19 -2.12
CA THR A 2 -22.40 -13.44 -1.30
C THR A 2 -21.21 -12.88 -2.08
N ASN A 3 -20.64 -11.78 -1.60
CA ASN A 3 -19.40 -11.27 -2.18
C ASN A 3 -18.31 -12.28 -1.85
N ASN A 4 -17.84 -13.02 -2.87
CA ASN A 4 -16.72 -13.93 -2.72
C ASN A 4 -15.41 -13.14 -2.74
N ILE A 5 -15.11 -12.43 -1.65
CA ILE A 5 -13.83 -11.77 -1.47
C ILE A 5 -12.93 -12.70 -0.67
N ASP A 6 -11.79 -13.04 -1.26
CA ASP A 6 -10.68 -13.70 -0.56
C ASP A 6 -9.68 -12.63 -0.09
N ILE A 7 -9.18 -12.77 1.14
CA ILE A 7 -8.19 -11.85 1.72
C ILE A 7 -6.97 -12.66 2.12
N HIS A 8 -5.81 -12.31 1.58
CA HIS A 8 -4.56 -13.02 1.85
C HIS A 8 -3.36 -12.06 1.83
N TYR A 9 -2.22 -12.56 2.31
CA TYR A 9 -0.95 -11.86 2.17
C TYR A 9 -0.60 -11.68 0.71
N ALA A 10 -0.32 -10.43 0.34
CA ALA A 10 -0.04 -10.10 -1.03
C ALA A 10 1.27 -10.74 -1.50
N SER A 11 1.28 -11.19 -2.76
CA SER A 11 2.47 -11.76 -3.40
C SER A 11 3.09 -10.79 -4.41
N GLU A 12 4.30 -11.13 -4.89
CA GLU A 12 5.01 -10.33 -5.88
C GLU A 12 4.22 -10.17 -7.19
N SER A 13 3.49 -11.22 -7.63
CA SER A 13 2.70 -11.20 -8.86
C SER A 13 1.56 -10.18 -8.84
N GLU A 14 1.08 -9.81 -7.65
CA GLU A 14 0.01 -8.84 -7.48
C GLU A 14 0.50 -7.38 -7.45
N SER A 15 1.82 -7.15 -7.39
CA SER A 15 2.43 -5.83 -7.22
C SER A 15 1.93 -4.77 -8.22
N ALA A 16 1.68 -5.16 -9.46
CA ALA A 16 1.12 -4.28 -10.48
C ALA A 16 -0.32 -3.86 -10.14
N ALA A 17 -1.17 -4.80 -9.73
CA ALA A 17 -2.55 -4.52 -9.32
C ALA A 17 -2.59 -3.61 -8.08
N LEU A 18 -1.72 -3.86 -7.08
CA LEU A 18 -1.56 -2.98 -5.91
C LEU A 18 -1.15 -1.54 -6.32
N GLY A 19 -0.28 -1.43 -7.32
CA GLY A 19 0.13 -0.18 -7.95
C GLY A 19 -1.06 0.59 -8.53
N HIS A 20 -1.86 -0.05 -9.38
CA HIS A 20 -3.07 0.56 -9.96
C HIS A 20 -4.06 1.00 -8.89
N ILE A 21 -4.33 0.16 -7.89
CA ILE A 21 -5.25 0.51 -6.79
C ILE A 21 -4.71 1.70 -6.00
N ASN A 22 -3.38 1.80 -5.81
CA ASN A 22 -2.77 2.98 -5.17
C ASN A 22 -3.08 4.25 -5.97
N ILE A 23 -2.85 4.21 -7.27
CA ILE A 23 -3.06 5.35 -8.15
C ILE A 23 -4.53 5.75 -8.13
N ALA A 24 -5.44 4.81 -8.36
CA ALA A 24 -6.88 5.06 -8.33
C ALA A 24 -7.34 5.70 -7.01
N SER A 25 -6.78 5.26 -5.88
CA SER A 25 -7.17 5.75 -4.56
C SER A 25 -6.63 7.16 -4.24
N PHE A 26 -5.41 7.48 -4.70
CA PHE A 26 -4.69 8.68 -4.24
C PHE A 26 -4.46 9.74 -5.32
N ARG A 27 -4.75 9.47 -6.59
CA ARG A 27 -4.56 10.43 -7.70
C ARG A 27 -5.32 11.75 -7.54
N HIS A 28 -6.37 11.73 -6.71
CA HIS A 28 -7.20 12.90 -6.41
C HIS A 28 -6.68 13.73 -5.22
N GLY A 29 -5.68 13.23 -4.49
CA GLY A 29 -5.14 13.88 -3.30
C GLY A 29 -4.23 15.07 -3.62
N LEU A 30 -4.14 16.03 -2.70
CA LEU A 30 -3.35 17.25 -2.89
C LEU A 30 -1.87 16.98 -3.20
N VAL A 31 -1.26 15.99 -2.53
CA VAL A 31 0.13 15.61 -2.81
C VAL A 31 0.30 15.18 -4.27
N TRP A 32 -0.63 14.38 -4.80
CA TRP A 32 -0.59 13.95 -6.20
C TRP A 32 -0.74 15.13 -7.14
N LEU A 33 -1.79 15.93 -6.96
CA LEU A 33 -2.11 17.06 -7.84
C LEU A 33 -0.98 18.10 -7.91
N ASN A 34 -0.22 18.27 -6.82
CA ASN A 34 0.91 19.19 -6.78
C ASN A 34 2.23 18.55 -7.26
N ALA A 35 2.47 17.28 -6.98
CA ALA A 35 3.71 16.60 -7.39
C ALA A 35 3.70 16.18 -8.87
N LEU A 36 2.52 15.90 -9.42
CA LEU A 36 2.31 15.32 -10.75
C LEU A 36 1.22 16.11 -11.53
N PRO A 37 1.41 17.43 -11.74
CA PRO A 37 0.37 18.28 -12.30
C PRO A 37 0.05 17.91 -13.75
N GLY A 38 -1.22 17.57 -14.03
CA GLY A 38 -1.69 17.26 -15.38
C GLY A 38 -1.14 15.97 -15.99
N MET A 39 -0.39 15.17 -15.22
CA MET A 39 0.20 13.93 -15.71
C MET A 39 -0.84 12.81 -15.79
N ASP A 40 -0.77 12.01 -16.86
CA ASP A 40 -1.52 10.77 -16.95
C ASP A 40 -1.08 9.84 -15.80
N PRO A 41 -2.01 9.36 -14.95
CA PRO A 41 -1.65 8.50 -13.84
C PRO A 41 -0.91 7.23 -14.25
N GLU A 42 -1.15 6.70 -15.45
CA GLU A 42 -0.50 5.47 -15.92
C GLU A 42 1.02 5.64 -16.07
N VAL A 43 1.51 6.86 -16.31
CA VAL A 43 2.97 7.16 -16.35
C VAL A 43 3.64 6.88 -15.01
N CYS A 44 2.88 6.91 -13.90
CA CYS A 44 3.41 6.62 -12.57
C CYS A 44 3.45 5.13 -12.23
N MET A 45 2.91 4.24 -13.08
CA MET A 45 2.80 2.81 -12.76
C MET A 45 4.13 2.14 -12.42
N PRO A 46 5.23 2.33 -13.18
CA PRO A 46 6.52 1.73 -12.83
C PRO A 46 7.01 2.18 -11.44
N MET A 47 6.94 3.48 -11.13
CA MET A 47 7.28 3.98 -9.80
C MET A 47 6.40 3.36 -8.70
N LYS A 48 5.10 3.20 -8.96
CA LYS A 48 4.14 2.70 -7.96
C LYS A 48 4.25 1.21 -7.72
N GLN A 49 4.50 0.42 -8.77
CA GLN A 49 4.78 -0.99 -8.65
C GLN A 49 6.09 -1.22 -7.88
N ALA A 50 7.17 -0.50 -8.22
CA ALA A 50 8.44 -0.58 -7.49
C ALA A 50 8.28 -0.26 -6.00
N ARG A 51 7.46 0.76 -5.67
CA ARG A 51 7.11 1.08 -4.28
C ARG A 51 6.21 0.04 -3.61
N CYS A 52 5.47 -0.79 -4.34
CA CYS A 52 4.73 -1.90 -3.74
C CYS A 52 5.67 -3.06 -3.44
N LEU A 53 6.55 -3.41 -4.38
CA LEU A 53 7.61 -4.40 -4.19
C LEU A 53 8.53 -4.06 -3.00
N GLU A 54 8.94 -2.79 -2.88
CA GLU A 54 9.73 -2.32 -1.73
C GLU A 54 9.03 -2.63 -0.39
N LYS A 55 7.69 -2.52 -0.34
CA LYS A 55 6.91 -2.80 0.87
C LYS A 55 6.70 -4.28 1.10
N LEU A 56 6.51 -5.07 0.05
CA LEU A 56 6.44 -6.54 0.14
C LEU A 56 7.77 -7.12 0.67
N ALA A 57 8.90 -6.53 0.30
CA ALA A 57 10.22 -6.94 0.76
C ALA A 57 10.62 -6.39 2.14
N SER A 58 9.83 -5.49 2.73
CA SER A 58 10.12 -4.91 4.04
C SER A 58 9.60 -5.87 5.12
N PRO A 59 10.46 -6.35 6.05
CA PRO A 59 10.08 -7.40 7.00
C PRO A 59 9.01 -6.95 7.99
N ASP A 60 8.97 -5.67 8.35
CA ASP A 60 8.03 -5.08 9.30
C ASP A 60 6.72 -4.61 8.65
N ILE A 61 6.54 -4.83 7.34
CA ILE A 61 5.37 -4.35 6.59
C ILE A 61 4.55 -5.51 6.07
N HIS A 62 3.32 -5.57 6.56
CA HIS A 62 2.33 -6.56 6.19
C HIS A 62 1.42 -5.97 5.12
N VAL A 63 1.39 -6.61 3.96
CA VAL A 63 0.56 -6.20 2.82
C VAL A 63 -0.47 -7.28 2.56
N PHE A 64 -1.74 -6.89 2.54
CA PHE A 64 -2.86 -7.81 2.30
C PHE A 64 -3.58 -7.39 1.03
N SER A 65 -3.85 -8.36 0.15
CA SER A 65 -4.69 -8.23 -1.02
C SER A 65 -6.12 -8.68 -0.70
N ALA A 66 -7.10 -8.02 -1.32
CA ALA A 66 -8.48 -8.48 -1.38
C ALA A 66 -8.81 -8.84 -2.83
N VAL A 67 -9.09 -10.10 -3.10
CA VAL A 67 -9.37 -10.65 -4.43
C VAL A 67 -10.85 -10.99 -4.55
N ASP A 68 -11.51 -10.45 -5.57
CA ASP A 68 -12.85 -10.87 -5.96
C ASP A 68 -12.73 -12.15 -6.78
N THR A 69 -13.08 -13.29 -6.18
CA THR A 69 -12.90 -14.61 -6.80
C THR A 69 -13.94 -14.89 -7.89
N SER A 70 -14.98 -14.05 -8.02
CA SER A 70 -15.93 -14.18 -9.13
C SER A 70 -15.34 -13.74 -10.47
N VAL A 71 -14.33 -12.86 -10.42
CA VAL A 71 -13.64 -12.29 -11.59
C VAL A 71 -12.12 -12.44 -11.53
N ASP A 72 -11.63 -13.18 -10.52
CA ASP A 72 -10.21 -13.44 -10.23
C ASP A 72 -9.34 -12.18 -10.31
N ARG A 73 -9.72 -11.14 -9.55
CA ARG A 73 -9.08 -9.82 -9.62
C ARG A 73 -8.87 -9.21 -8.25
N VAL A 74 -7.69 -8.64 -8.02
CA VAL A 74 -7.42 -7.79 -6.85
C VAL A 74 -8.29 -6.52 -6.93
N VAL A 75 -9.15 -6.33 -5.93
CA VAL A 75 -10.09 -5.21 -5.83
C VAL A 75 -9.75 -4.24 -4.70
N GLY A 76 -8.84 -4.61 -3.81
CA GLY A 76 -8.39 -3.74 -2.73
C GLY A 76 -7.10 -4.26 -2.11
N TYR A 77 -6.45 -3.41 -1.31
CA TYR A 77 -5.36 -3.85 -0.47
C TYR A 77 -5.12 -2.92 0.72
N ALA A 78 -4.48 -3.46 1.74
CA ALA A 78 -4.12 -2.75 2.96
C ALA A 78 -2.64 -2.96 3.29
N ARG A 79 -2.06 -1.98 3.98
CA ARG A 79 -0.67 -2.03 4.46
C ARG A 79 -0.57 -1.60 5.92
N TRP A 80 0.04 -2.45 6.74
CA TRP A 80 0.37 -2.17 8.13
C TRP A 80 1.86 -2.31 8.37
N THR A 81 2.40 -1.47 9.24
CA THR A 81 3.68 -1.75 9.90
C THR A 81 3.36 -2.48 11.21
N VAL A 82 3.87 -3.69 11.39
CA VAL A 82 3.69 -4.51 12.59
C VAL A 82 5.09 -4.81 13.15
N PRO A 83 5.58 -4.03 14.13
CA PRO A 83 6.98 -4.10 14.56
C PRO A 83 7.44 -5.42 15.21
N TRP A 84 6.49 -6.26 15.64
CA TRP A 84 6.75 -7.50 16.39
C TRP A 84 6.53 -8.78 15.59
N GLU A 85 6.09 -8.67 14.34
CA GLU A 85 5.84 -9.79 13.47
C GLU A 85 6.56 -9.53 12.14
N GLU A 86 7.24 -10.54 11.60
CA GLU A 86 7.91 -10.41 10.32
C GLU A 86 7.06 -11.04 9.22
N ASN A 87 6.85 -10.31 8.14
CA ASN A 87 6.27 -10.84 6.92
C ASN A 87 7.04 -10.29 5.72
N LYS A 88 8.01 -11.08 5.25
CA LYS A 88 8.88 -10.70 4.13
C LYS A 88 8.58 -11.57 2.92
N VAL A 89 8.24 -10.93 1.80
CA VAL A 89 8.19 -11.58 0.50
C VAL A 89 9.58 -11.58 -0.12
N GLU A 90 10.11 -12.77 -0.43
CA GLU A 90 11.32 -12.90 -1.22
C GLU A 90 11.02 -12.58 -2.69
N LEU A 91 11.56 -11.46 -3.17
CA LEU A 91 11.35 -10.99 -4.54
C LEU A 91 12.22 -11.75 -5.53
N SER A 92 11.78 -11.83 -6.80
CA SER A 92 12.58 -12.29 -7.92
C SER A 92 13.78 -11.36 -8.20
N GLU A 93 14.68 -11.77 -9.09
CA GLU A 93 15.77 -10.90 -9.54
C GLU A 93 15.24 -9.66 -10.27
N GLU A 94 14.17 -9.80 -11.07
CA GLU A 94 13.50 -8.67 -11.70
C GLU A 94 12.90 -7.73 -10.65
N GLY A 95 12.22 -8.27 -9.64
CA GLY A 95 11.61 -7.48 -8.56
C GLY A 95 12.66 -6.71 -7.76
N ARG A 96 13.76 -7.36 -7.37
CA ARG A 96 14.89 -6.71 -6.70
C ARG A 96 15.52 -5.62 -7.55
N THR A 97 15.72 -5.87 -8.84
CA THR A 97 16.27 -4.89 -9.79
C THR A 97 15.35 -3.68 -9.92
N MET A 98 14.04 -3.89 -9.96
CA MET A 98 13.05 -2.83 -10.04
C MET A 98 13.06 -1.97 -8.76
N VAL A 99 13.15 -2.59 -7.58
CA VAL A 99 13.26 -1.88 -6.30
C VAL A 99 14.56 -1.09 -6.22
N ALA A 100 15.69 -1.69 -6.59
CA ALA A 100 16.98 -1.01 -6.61
C ALA A 100 17.00 0.21 -7.55
N ASN A 101 16.26 0.14 -8.67
CA ASN A 101 16.14 1.21 -9.65
C ASN A 101 14.94 2.14 -9.41
N ALA A 102 14.23 2.03 -8.29
CA ALA A 102 12.96 2.75 -8.06
C ALA A 102 13.07 4.28 -8.20
N ALA A 103 14.22 4.87 -7.87
CA ALA A 103 14.46 6.30 -8.04
C ALA A 103 14.44 6.72 -9.53
N SER A 104 14.99 5.88 -10.41
CA SER A 104 15.05 6.11 -11.86
C SER A 104 13.71 5.87 -12.56
N LEU A 105 12.76 5.20 -11.89
CA LEU A 105 11.41 4.93 -12.41
C LEU A 105 10.43 6.09 -12.17
N ARG A 106 10.88 7.17 -11.52
CA ARG A 106 10.08 8.38 -11.32
C ARG A 106 9.82 9.06 -12.67
N PRO A 107 8.60 9.56 -12.92
CA PRO A 107 8.33 10.36 -14.11
C PRO A 107 9.27 11.57 -14.19
N LYS A 108 9.78 11.90 -15.37
CA LYS A 108 10.80 12.96 -15.56
C LYS A 108 10.29 14.33 -15.16
N GLU A 109 9.02 14.60 -15.43
CA GLU A 109 8.34 15.87 -15.18
C GLU A 109 7.77 15.96 -13.75
N MET A 110 7.95 14.91 -12.93
CA MET A 110 7.50 14.92 -11.54
C MET A 110 8.24 16.00 -10.74
N ARG A 111 7.48 16.76 -9.97
CA ARG A 111 8.02 17.66 -8.94
C ARG A 111 8.53 16.86 -7.74
N ALA A 112 9.77 16.38 -7.86
CA ALA A 112 10.42 15.54 -6.87
C ALA A 112 10.54 16.24 -5.50
N ASP A 113 10.72 17.56 -5.49
CA ASP A 113 10.75 18.41 -4.29
C ASP A 113 9.49 18.23 -3.42
N ILE A 114 8.31 18.33 -4.04
CA ILE A 114 7.03 18.18 -3.34
C ILE A 114 6.83 16.74 -2.89
N TRP A 115 7.15 15.78 -3.76
CA TRP A 115 7.00 14.37 -3.46
C TRP A 115 7.86 13.97 -2.25
N GLU A 116 9.13 14.33 -2.25
CA GLU A 116 10.08 14.01 -1.17
C GLU A 116 9.75 14.75 0.11
N LEU A 117 9.35 16.03 0.04
CA LEU A 117 8.87 16.78 1.20
C LEU A 117 7.68 16.09 1.86
N SER A 118 6.71 15.59 1.07
CA SER A 118 5.55 14.88 1.62
C SER A 118 5.96 13.59 2.36
N LEU A 119 6.89 12.81 1.79
CA LEU A 119 7.40 11.58 2.42
C LEU A 119 8.17 11.88 3.69
N LYS A 120 9.00 12.93 3.67
CA LYS A 120 9.75 13.40 4.84
C LYS A 120 8.81 13.81 5.97
N LEU A 121 7.83 14.66 5.68
CA LEU A 121 6.88 15.15 6.69
C LEU A 121 6.09 13.99 7.32
N MET A 122 5.65 13.01 6.51
CA MET A 122 4.96 11.83 7.05
C MET A 122 5.85 11.00 7.98
N LYS A 123 7.13 10.80 7.63
CA LYS A 123 8.09 10.10 8.50
C LYS A 123 8.33 10.84 9.80
N GLU A 124 8.52 12.16 9.73
CA GLU A 124 8.72 13.01 10.92
C GLU A 124 7.50 12.97 11.85
N LYS A 125 6.29 13.09 11.29
CA LYS A 125 5.06 12.99 12.09
C LYS A 125 4.89 11.61 12.72
N LYS A 126 5.18 10.54 11.97
CA LYS A 126 5.17 9.18 12.54
C LYS A 126 6.14 9.06 13.71
N ALA A 127 7.38 9.55 13.57
CA ALA A 127 8.39 9.46 14.63
C ALA A 127 7.98 10.19 15.92
N VAL A 128 7.16 11.24 15.83
CA VAL A 128 6.65 11.99 16.99
C VAL A 128 5.44 11.30 17.64
N HIS A 129 4.59 10.65 16.85
CA HIS A 129 3.27 10.18 17.29
C HIS A 129 3.13 8.66 17.40
N THR A 130 4.19 7.91 17.09
CA THR A 130 4.20 6.44 17.23
C THR A 130 5.46 6.01 17.93
N THR A 131 5.34 4.93 18.70
CA THR A 131 6.42 4.22 19.36
C THR A 131 6.75 2.94 18.58
N LYS A 132 7.84 2.28 18.96
CA LYS A 132 8.23 0.98 18.38
C LYS A 132 7.22 -0.13 18.64
N ASP A 133 6.31 0.06 19.58
CA ASP A 133 5.31 -0.92 19.99
C ASP A 133 3.93 -0.61 19.39
N ASP A 134 3.84 0.41 18.53
CA ASP A 134 2.59 0.79 17.85
C ASP A 134 2.50 0.15 16.46
N MET A 135 1.41 -0.58 16.22
CA MET A 135 0.99 -0.91 14.86
C MET A 135 0.51 0.37 14.15
N SER A 136 0.98 0.61 12.94
CA SER A 136 0.57 1.78 12.15
C SER A 136 0.03 1.38 10.79
N THR A 137 -1.14 1.89 10.44
CA THR A 137 -1.66 1.80 9.08
C THR A 137 -1.14 2.97 8.25
N TRP A 138 -0.67 2.67 7.04
CA TRP A 138 -0.16 3.71 6.13
C TRP A 138 -1.10 3.94 4.96
N ILE A 139 -1.63 2.86 4.40
CA ILE A 139 -2.47 2.91 3.20
C ILE A 139 -3.55 1.84 3.38
N SER A 140 -4.80 2.29 3.42
CA SER A 140 -5.98 1.45 3.26
C SER A 140 -6.65 1.91 1.98
N ALA A 141 -6.52 1.11 0.92
CA ALA A 141 -7.07 1.41 -0.39
C ALA A 141 -8.03 0.27 -0.76
N ILE A 142 -9.21 0.31 -0.16
CA ILE A 142 -10.30 -0.61 -0.46
C ILE A 142 -11.21 0.11 -1.44
N CYS A 143 -11.39 -0.43 -2.66
CA CYS A 143 -12.45 0.05 -3.53
C CYS A 143 -13.78 -0.03 -2.77
N ARG A 144 -14.51 1.10 -2.77
CA ARG A 144 -15.77 1.39 -2.07
C ARG A 144 -16.89 0.33 -2.19
N LEU A 145 -16.68 -0.71 -2.99
CA LEU A 145 -17.60 -1.81 -3.26
C LEU A 145 -17.60 -2.91 -2.19
N VAL A 146 -16.58 -3.00 -1.32
CA VAL A 146 -16.43 -4.15 -0.41
C VAL A 146 -16.92 -3.87 1.03
N PHE A 147 -16.91 -2.63 1.51
CA PHE A 147 -17.37 -2.32 2.86
C PHE A 147 -18.27 -1.07 2.90
N PRO A 148 -19.53 -1.16 3.36
CA PRO A 148 -20.27 0.02 3.74
C PRO A 148 -19.56 0.72 4.90
N PHE A 149 -19.78 2.03 5.00
CA PHE A 149 -19.17 2.94 5.97
C PHE A 149 -19.12 2.49 7.45
N PRO A 150 -19.97 1.59 8.01
CA PRO A 150 -19.82 1.16 9.40
C PRO A 150 -18.64 0.19 9.64
N PHE A 151 -18.03 -0.43 8.61
CA PHE A 151 -16.96 -1.40 8.83
C PHE A 151 -15.60 -0.78 9.17
N LEU A 152 -15.37 0.48 8.78
CA LEU A 152 -14.23 1.26 9.27
C LEU A 152 -14.32 1.49 10.79
N ALA A 153 -15.53 1.52 11.37
CA ALA A 153 -15.73 1.58 12.82
C ALA A 153 -15.52 0.21 13.51
N ALA A 154 -15.80 -0.90 12.82
CA ALA A 154 -15.56 -2.25 13.36
C ALA A 154 -14.07 -2.60 13.46
N TRP A 155 -13.23 -2.10 12.54
CA TRP A 155 -11.77 -2.29 12.59
C TRP A 155 -11.04 -1.39 13.60
N GLY A 156 -11.65 -0.26 13.99
CA GLY A 156 -11.18 0.59 15.08
C GLY A 156 -11.58 0.10 16.48
N SER A 157 -12.33 -1.00 16.58
CA SER A 157 -12.94 -1.49 17.82
C SER A 157 -12.59 -2.94 18.15
N PHE A 158 -11.42 -3.44 17.73
CA PHE A 158 -10.88 -4.68 18.30
C PHE A 158 -10.04 -4.33 19.53
N PRO A 159 -10.50 -4.63 20.76
CA PRO A 159 -9.56 -4.89 21.82
C PRO A 159 -8.79 -6.14 21.37
N THR A 160 -7.49 -5.97 21.14
CA THR A 160 -6.50 -7.02 20.87
C THR A 160 -6.66 -7.83 19.57
N LEU A 161 -6.35 -7.19 18.43
CA LEU A 161 -5.93 -7.85 17.16
C LEU A 161 -4.73 -8.81 17.32
N ARG A 162 -4.08 -8.82 18.48
CA ARG A 162 -3.07 -9.82 18.87
C ARG A 162 -3.60 -11.26 18.79
N GLU A 163 -4.90 -11.48 18.97
CA GLU A 163 -5.50 -12.82 18.89
C GLU A 163 -5.84 -13.24 17.45
N ALA A 164 -6.02 -12.29 16.52
CA ALA A 164 -6.36 -12.59 15.14
C ALA A 164 -5.14 -12.93 14.27
N CYS A 165 -3.93 -12.48 14.64
CA CYS A 165 -2.68 -12.90 13.97
C CYS A 165 -2.11 -14.23 14.52
N LEU A 166 -2.70 -14.81 15.57
CA LEU A 166 -2.23 -16.05 16.22
C LEU A 166 -3.08 -17.28 15.89
N GLN A 167 -4.01 -17.19 14.95
CA GLN A 167 -4.78 -18.33 14.39
C GLN A 167 -4.45 -18.50 12.92
#